data_AF-A0A966PMK1-F1
#
_entry.id   AF-A0A966PMK1-F1
#
_cell.length_a   1.000
_cell.length_b   1.000
_cell.length_c   1.000
_cell.angle_alpha   90.00
_cell.angle_beta   90.00
_cell.angle_gamma   90.00
#
_symmetry.space_group_name_H-M   'P 1'
#
loop_
_entity.id
_entity.type
_entity.pdbx_description
1 polymer ?
#
loop_
_entity_poly.entity_id
_entity_poly.type
_entity_poly.pdbx_seq_one_letter_code
_entity_poly.pdbx_strand_id
1 'polypeptide(L)'
;VEVAAPDTAVPVPETVVPVPAPDVTVVDPSTIPVDPLPVDPLPIEVQEVTIIDVEEELVMLYGADGSIYLVPGYAFIAAEDEYGYTPRYTVSAMPDEYVQQADPIDVAIEPAVDEPVPSDPNATEISVAEAERLVGLSESAALDTAKVNGWEARVVSRDGVDLAVTMDYRMDRVNLTIVDDKVTASTVG
;
A
#
# COMPACT_ATOMS: atom_id res chain seq x y z
N VAL A 1 -18.52 78.16 39.71
CA VAL A 1 -18.19 77.49 38.43
C VAL A 1 -18.58 76.04 38.62
N GLU A 2 -19.70 75.69 38.02
CA GLU A 2 -20.41 74.43 38.17
C GLU A 2 -19.70 73.34 37.35
N VAL A 3 -19.51 72.16 37.95
CA VAL A 3 -18.80 71.03 37.36
C VAL A 3 -19.79 70.23 36.51
N ALA A 4 -19.66 70.28 35.18
CA ALA A 4 -20.35 69.37 34.27
C ALA A 4 -19.38 68.26 33.84
N ALA A 5 -19.66 67.03 34.28
CA ALA A 5 -18.94 65.82 33.91
C ALA A 5 -19.20 65.45 32.42
N PRO A 6 -18.21 64.88 31.71
CA PRO A 6 -18.43 64.40 30.36
C PRO A 6 -19.28 63.12 30.36
N ASP A 7 -20.30 63.16 29.51
CA ASP A 7 -21.18 62.09 29.10
C ASP A 7 -20.42 60.78 28.83
N THR A 8 -20.57 59.82 29.74
CA THR A 8 -20.01 58.47 29.56
C THR A 8 -21.09 57.62 28.91
N ALA A 9 -21.05 57.54 27.58
CA ALA A 9 -21.85 56.58 26.84
C ALA A 9 -21.49 55.17 27.32
N VAL A 10 -22.43 54.51 28.00
CA VAL A 10 -22.34 53.11 28.39
C VAL A 10 -22.44 52.27 27.10
N PRO A 11 -21.45 51.44 26.74
CA PRO A 11 -21.61 50.56 25.58
C PRO A 11 -22.68 49.52 25.91
N VAL A 12 -23.72 49.47 25.06
CA VAL A 12 -24.69 48.37 25.04
C VAL A 12 -23.91 47.09 24.69
N PRO A 13 -24.00 46.00 25.46
CA PRO A 13 -23.33 44.78 25.09
C PRO A 13 -23.96 44.26 23.80
N GLU A 14 -23.18 44.18 22.72
CA GLU A 14 -23.56 43.40 21.55
C GLU A 14 -23.76 41.95 21.99
N THR A 15 -25.00 41.47 21.88
CA THR A 15 -25.28 40.03 21.97
C THR A 15 -24.58 39.37 20.79
N VAL A 16 -23.39 38.83 21.04
CA VAL A 16 -22.69 37.96 20.10
C VAL A 16 -23.56 36.72 19.93
N VAL A 17 -24.30 36.65 18.83
CA VAL A 17 -24.95 35.42 18.40
C VAL A 17 -23.81 34.46 18.08
N PRO A 18 -23.66 33.31 18.76
CA PRO A 18 -22.60 32.38 18.42
C PRO A 18 -22.84 31.93 16.97
N VAL A 19 -21.85 32.17 16.11
CA VAL A 19 -21.78 31.53 14.80
C VAL A 19 -21.85 30.02 15.07
N PRO A 20 -22.81 29.28 14.51
CA PRO A 20 -22.83 27.84 14.66
C PRO A 20 -21.49 27.32 14.16
N ALA A 21 -20.80 26.54 14.99
CA ALA A 21 -19.57 25.88 14.60
C ALA A 21 -19.80 25.12 13.29
N PRO A 22 -18.84 25.08 12.35
CA PRO A 22 -18.97 24.19 11.21
C PRO A 22 -19.22 22.80 11.76
N ASP A 23 -20.20 22.10 11.18
CA ASP A 23 -20.51 20.73 11.53
C ASP A 23 -19.28 19.89 11.15
N VAL A 24 -18.35 19.73 12.09
CA VAL A 24 -17.17 18.88 11.92
C VAL A 24 -17.72 17.48 12.02
N THR A 25 -18.09 16.93 10.88
CA THR A 25 -18.27 15.49 10.74
C THR A 25 -16.94 14.86 11.11
N VAL A 26 -16.87 14.30 12.32
CA VAL A 26 -15.76 13.47 12.75
C VAL A 26 -15.87 12.21 11.91
N VAL A 27 -15.22 12.23 10.75
CA VAL A 27 -15.01 11.04 9.93
C VAL A 27 -14.11 10.13 10.74
N ASP A 28 -14.69 9.05 11.26
CA ASP A 28 -13.94 7.96 11.87
C ASP A 28 -12.97 7.41 10.80
N PRO A 29 -11.64 7.50 11.00
CA PRO A 29 -10.68 6.99 10.01
C PRO A 29 -10.85 5.49 9.73
N SER A 30 -11.56 4.77 10.60
CA SER A 30 -11.92 3.36 10.46
C SER A 30 -13.05 3.09 9.45
N THR A 31 -13.78 4.14 9.02
CA THR A 31 -14.87 4.05 8.05
C THR A 31 -14.45 4.37 6.62
N ILE A 32 -13.20 4.81 6.43
CA ILE A 32 -12.59 4.87 5.10
C ILE A 32 -12.28 3.42 4.72
N PRO A 33 -12.91 2.86 3.67
CA PRO A 33 -12.49 1.56 3.17
C PRO A 33 -11.04 1.68 2.71
N VAL A 34 -10.14 1.12 3.50
CA VAL A 34 -8.76 0.86 3.08
C VAL A 34 -8.88 -0.33 2.13
N ASP A 35 -9.11 -0.05 0.86
CA ASP A 35 -9.06 -1.07 -0.18
C ASP A 35 -7.60 -1.54 -0.22
N PRO A 36 -7.29 -2.78 0.21
CA PRO A 36 -5.92 -3.26 0.17
C PRO A 36 -5.58 -3.44 -1.31
N LEU A 37 -4.93 -2.44 -1.89
CA LEU A 37 -4.28 -2.63 -3.17
C LEU A 37 -3.33 -3.82 -3.02
N PRO A 38 -3.40 -4.83 -3.90
CA PRO A 38 -2.43 -5.91 -3.90
C PRO A 38 -1.06 -5.27 -4.07
N VAL A 39 -0.23 -5.36 -3.04
CA VAL A 39 1.19 -4.99 -3.12
C VAL A 39 1.87 -6.20 -3.72
N ASP A 40 1.98 -6.23 -5.05
CA ASP A 40 2.81 -7.22 -5.71
C ASP A 40 4.23 -7.11 -5.16
N PRO A 41 4.83 -8.21 -4.67
CA PRO A 41 6.22 -8.17 -4.24
C PRO A 41 7.07 -7.91 -5.48
N LEU A 42 7.55 -6.68 -5.62
CA LEU A 42 8.52 -6.35 -6.66
C LEU A 42 9.72 -7.30 -6.52
N PRO A 43 10.22 -7.86 -7.63
CA PRO A 43 11.41 -8.70 -7.58
C PRO A 43 12.54 -7.91 -6.92
N ILE A 44 13.23 -8.54 -5.96
CA ILE A 44 14.40 -7.94 -5.33
C ILE A 44 15.53 -7.95 -6.37
N GLU A 45 15.67 -6.84 -7.10
CA GLU A 45 16.75 -6.64 -8.05
C GLU A 45 18.01 -6.23 -7.28
N VAL A 46 19.09 -7.01 -7.44
CA VAL A 46 20.41 -6.63 -6.91
C VAL A 46 20.94 -5.48 -7.75
N GLN A 47 21.12 -4.31 -7.13
CA GLN A 47 21.68 -3.14 -7.79
C GLN A 47 23.18 -3.02 -7.48
N GLU A 48 24.00 -2.87 -8.52
CA GLU A 48 25.42 -2.58 -8.36
C GLU A 48 25.63 -1.07 -8.18
N VAL A 49 26.14 -0.67 -7.01
CA VAL A 49 26.41 0.73 -6.68
C VAL A 49 27.92 1.00 -6.76
N THR A 50 28.31 1.93 -7.62
CA THR A 50 29.72 2.37 -7.73
C THR A 50 29.92 3.64 -6.91
N ILE A 51 30.77 3.58 -5.88
CA ILE A 51 31.15 4.76 -5.10
C ILE A 51 32.24 5.54 -5.84
N ILE A 52 32.01 6.84 -6.06
CA ILE A 52 32.92 7.71 -6.82
C ILE A 52 33.67 8.72 -5.93
N ASP A 53 33.11 9.08 -4.78
CA ASP A 53 33.71 10.05 -3.87
C ASP A 53 33.34 9.78 -2.40
N VAL A 54 34.10 10.37 -1.49
CA VAL A 54 33.86 10.31 -0.04
C VAL A 54 34.14 11.66 0.61
N GLU A 55 33.18 12.13 1.40
CA GLU A 55 33.25 13.41 2.12
C GLU A 55 33.14 13.19 3.63
N GLU A 56 33.76 14.05 4.43
CA GLU A 56 33.53 14.10 5.88
C GLU A 56 32.23 14.86 6.18
N GLU A 57 31.34 14.28 6.99
CA GLU A 57 30.05 14.86 7.35
C GLU A 57 29.70 14.55 8.81
N LEU A 58 28.83 15.35 9.43
CA LEU A 58 28.26 15.05 10.74
C LEU A 58 27.00 14.18 10.61
N VAL A 59 27.02 12.99 11.20
CA VAL A 59 25.90 12.06 11.23
C VAL A 59 25.04 12.31 12.46
N MET A 60 23.72 12.37 12.26
CA MET A 60 22.75 12.51 13.34
C MET A 60 22.44 11.15 13.96
N LEU A 61 22.65 11.02 15.27
CA LEU A 61 22.31 9.84 16.05
C LEU A 61 21.38 10.20 17.20
N TYR A 62 20.54 9.25 17.61
CA TYR A 62 19.68 9.37 18.79
C TYR A 62 20.29 8.60 19.96
N GLY A 63 20.45 9.27 21.09
CA GLY A 63 20.82 8.63 22.36
C GLY A 63 19.62 7.91 23.00
N ALA A 64 19.91 7.01 23.94
CA ALA A 64 18.87 6.29 24.71
C ALA A 64 18.00 7.22 25.58
N ASP A 65 18.49 8.42 25.87
CA ASP A 65 17.77 9.49 26.57
C ASP A 65 16.92 10.36 25.64
N GLY A 66 16.92 10.10 24.33
CA GLY A 66 16.24 10.90 23.31
C GLY A 66 17.02 12.14 22.87
N SER A 67 18.23 12.36 23.37
CA SER A 67 19.10 13.44 22.92
C SER A 67 19.60 13.20 21.50
N ILE A 68 19.72 14.27 20.71
CA ILE A 68 20.29 14.23 19.37
C ILE A 68 21.79 14.54 19.45
N TYR A 69 22.61 13.65 18.89
CA TYR A 69 24.06 13.82 18.77
C TYR A 69 24.45 13.98 17.31
N LEU A 70 25.33 14.94 17.04
CA LEU A 70 26.00 15.09 15.75
C LEU A 70 27.41 14.55 15.90
N VAL A 71 27.70 13.44 15.24
CA VAL A 71 28.96 12.71 15.39
C VAL A 71 29.74 12.74 14.08
N PRO A 72 31.08 12.75 14.11
CA PRO A 72 31.87 12.63 12.89
C PRO A 72 31.50 11.36 12.11
N GLY A 73 31.42 11.48 10.79
CA GLY A 73 31.17 10.37 9.88
C GLY A 73 31.62 10.69 8.46
N TYR A 74 31.35 9.74 7.57
CA TYR A 74 31.69 9.83 6.15
C TYR A 74 30.42 9.68 5.31
N ALA A 75 30.32 10.48 4.27
CA ALA A 75 29.31 10.38 3.24
C ALA A 75 29.94 9.86 1.95
N PHE A 76 29.51 8.68 1.54
CA PHE A 76 29.91 8.06 0.28
C PHE A 76 28.95 8.49 -0.81
N ILE A 77 29.50 9.08 -1.87
CA ILE A 77 28.75 9.55 -3.02
C ILE A 77 28.88 8.48 -4.12
N ALA A 78 27.75 7.93 -4.53
CA ALA A 78 27.70 6.99 -5.63
C ALA A 78 27.63 7.70 -6.99
N ALA A 79 28.00 6.99 -8.05
CA ALA A 79 27.79 7.45 -9.42
C ALA A 79 26.30 7.78 -9.65
N GLU A 80 26.05 8.73 -10.53
CA GLU A 80 24.69 9.05 -10.98
C GLU A 80 24.05 7.81 -11.61
N ASP A 81 22.82 7.48 -11.20
CA ASP A 81 22.06 6.37 -11.75
C ASP A 81 21.35 6.73 -13.06
N GLU A 82 20.64 5.77 -13.66
CA GLU A 82 19.90 5.97 -14.92
C GLU A 82 18.83 7.08 -14.82
N TYR A 83 18.39 7.42 -13.61
CA TYR A 83 17.37 8.42 -13.33
C TYR A 83 17.95 9.80 -12.97
N GLY A 84 19.28 9.97 -13.02
CA GLY A 84 19.93 11.23 -12.68
C GLY A 84 20.05 11.46 -11.17
N TYR A 85 19.85 10.42 -10.34
CA TYR A 85 20.01 10.51 -8.90
C TYR A 85 21.46 10.18 -8.54
N THR A 86 22.04 10.92 -7.59
CA THR A 86 23.37 10.64 -7.03
C THR A 86 23.19 10.13 -5.60
N PRO A 87 23.13 8.80 -5.37
CA PRO A 87 22.90 8.25 -4.04
C PRO A 87 24.01 8.68 -3.07
N ARG A 88 23.61 9.00 -1.84
CA ARG A 88 24.52 9.37 -0.74
C ARG A 88 24.28 8.41 0.43
N TYR A 89 25.35 7.75 0.89
CA TYR A 89 25.31 6.83 2.03
C TYR A 89 26.17 7.36 3.16
N THR A 90 25.58 7.50 4.35
CA THR A 90 26.29 8.04 5.51
C THR A 90 26.65 6.93 6.50
N VAL A 91 27.88 6.97 7.00
CA VAL A 91 28.41 6.03 7.99
C VAL A 91 29.05 6.82 9.12
N SER A 92 28.67 6.49 10.36
CA SER A 92 29.31 7.06 11.55
C SER A 92 30.77 6.62 11.65
N ALA A 93 31.68 7.52 12.02
CA ALA A 93 33.07 7.21 12.34
C ALA A 93 33.25 6.83 13.83
N MET A 94 32.16 6.71 14.59
CA MET A 94 32.24 6.22 15.95
C MET A 94 32.60 4.73 15.97
N PRO A 95 33.43 4.29 16.93
CA PRO A 95 33.68 2.88 17.13
C PRO A 95 32.39 2.10 17.41
N ASP A 96 32.30 0.89 16.86
CA ASP A 96 31.13 0.00 16.99
C ASP A 96 30.72 -0.25 18.45
N GLU A 97 31.65 -0.18 19.41
CA GLU A 97 31.35 -0.34 20.84
C GLU A 97 30.36 0.72 21.38
N TYR A 98 30.24 1.85 20.69
CA TYR A 98 29.34 2.95 21.04
C TYR A 98 28.13 3.07 20.11
N VAL A 99 28.10 2.28 19.02
CA VAL A 99 27.02 2.30 18.04
C VAL A 99 26.27 0.98 18.14
N GLN A 100 25.05 1.04 18.65
CA GLN A 100 24.14 -0.08 18.47
C GLN A 100 23.64 -0.03 17.03
N GLN A 101 24.11 -0.98 16.22
CA GLN A 101 23.40 -1.28 14.99
C GLN A 101 21.98 -1.65 15.41
N ALA A 102 20.98 -0.99 14.83
CA ALA A 102 19.62 -1.46 14.98
C ALA A 102 19.64 -2.95 14.60
N ASP A 103 19.10 -3.80 15.46
CA ASP A 103 18.81 -5.17 15.04
C ASP A 103 18.14 -5.06 13.67
N PRO A 104 18.54 -5.91 12.70
CA PRO A 104 17.83 -5.93 11.44
C PRO A 104 16.35 -5.96 11.82
N ILE A 105 15.60 -4.99 11.32
CA ILE A 105 14.17 -5.05 11.50
C ILE A 105 13.83 -6.34 10.78
N ASP A 106 13.58 -7.39 11.56
CA ASP A 106 12.84 -8.55 11.13
C ASP A 106 11.46 -7.97 10.83
N VAL A 107 11.37 -7.31 9.67
CA VAL A 107 10.16 -7.29 8.91
C VAL A 107 9.99 -8.77 8.63
N ALA A 108 9.32 -9.45 9.56
CA ALA A 108 8.43 -10.52 9.21
C ALA A 108 7.48 -9.88 8.19
N ILE A 109 7.96 -9.79 6.94
CA ILE A 109 7.16 -10.25 5.84
C ILE A 109 6.85 -11.64 6.34
N GLU A 110 5.70 -11.80 6.99
CA GLU A 110 5.15 -13.13 7.17
C GLU A 110 5.31 -13.70 5.77
N PRO A 111 6.19 -14.72 5.57
CA PRO A 111 6.28 -15.31 4.25
C PRO A 111 4.83 -15.59 3.96
N ALA A 112 4.27 -14.95 2.90
CA ALA A 112 2.86 -15.08 2.59
C ALA A 112 2.62 -16.55 2.77
N VAL A 113 1.89 -16.87 3.84
CA VAL A 113 1.80 -18.25 4.24
C VAL A 113 1.00 -18.75 3.07
N ASP A 114 1.70 -19.36 2.13
CA ASP A 114 1.20 -20.33 1.20
C ASP A 114 0.91 -21.53 2.13
N GLU A 115 0.04 -21.28 3.11
CA GLU A 115 -0.97 -22.20 3.53
C GLU A 115 -1.50 -22.61 2.19
N PRO A 116 -1.20 -23.85 1.75
CA PRO A 116 -1.83 -24.33 0.54
C PRO A 116 -3.30 -24.06 0.81
N VAL A 117 -3.89 -23.13 0.05
CA VAL A 117 -5.34 -22.95 0.02
C VAL A 117 -5.81 -24.37 -0.08
N PRO A 118 -6.47 -24.93 0.95
CA PRO A 118 -6.60 -26.37 1.09
C PRO A 118 -7.17 -26.84 -0.22
N SER A 119 -6.30 -27.41 -1.04
CA SER A 119 -6.65 -27.84 -2.38
C SER A 119 -7.50 -29.01 -2.04
N ASP A 120 -8.81 -28.77 -2.03
CA ASP A 120 -9.77 -29.80 -1.73
C ASP A 120 -9.32 -30.95 -2.62
N PRO A 121 -8.89 -32.10 -2.07
CA PRO A 121 -8.49 -33.23 -2.91
C PRO A 121 -9.67 -33.75 -3.73
N ASN A 122 -10.84 -33.15 -3.54
CA ASN A 122 -12.08 -33.30 -4.29
C ASN A 122 -12.42 -32.09 -5.18
N ALA A 123 -11.51 -31.13 -5.36
CA ALA A 123 -11.63 -30.07 -6.35
C ALA A 123 -11.84 -30.75 -7.71
N THR A 124 -13.07 -30.67 -8.19
CA THR A 124 -13.50 -31.41 -9.37
C THR A 124 -12.76 -30.80 -10.56
N GLU A 125 -11.86 -31.58 -11.15
CA GLU A 125 -11.12 -31.20 -12.36
C GLU A 125 -12.10 -30.61 -13.37
N ILE A 126 -11.92 -29.32 -13.70
CA ILE A 126 -12.83 -28.62 -14.59
C ILE A 126 -12.56 -29.16 -15.99
N SER A 127 -13.53 -29.86 -16.59
CA SER A 127 -13.39 -30.19 -18.00
C SER A 127 -13.57 -28.93 -18.87
N VAL A 128 -12.86 -28.87 -19.99
CA VAL A 128 -12.98 -27.74 -20.95
C VAL A 128 -14.44 -27.55 -21.39
N ALA A 129 -15.18 -28.64 -21.58
CA ALA A 129 -16.59 -28.61 -21.95
C ALA A 129 -17.52 -28.06 -20.85
N GLU A 130 -17.10 -28.12 -19.58
CA GLU A 130 -17.83 -27.54 -18.44
C GLU A 130 -17.52 -26.06 -18.27
N ALA A 131 -16.27 -25.65 -18.48
CA ALA A 131 -15.89 -24.25 -18.52
C ALA A 131 -16.64 -23.51 -19.64
N GLU A 132 -16.72 -24.10 -20.84
CA GLU A 132 -17.43 -23.52 -21.99
C GLU A 132 -18.92 -23.23 -21.76
N ARG A 133 -19.56 -23.92 -20.80
CA ARG A 133 -20.97 -23.65 -20.43
C ARG A 133 -21.15 -22.30 -19.74
N LEU A 134 -20.08 -21.70 -19.23
CA LEU A 134 -20.11 -20.37 -18.63
C LEU A 134 -20.15 -19.27 -19.69
N VAL A 135 -19.77 -19.55 -20.94
CA VAL A 135 -19.82 -18.58 -22.04
C VAL A 135 -21.27 -18.19 -22.34
N GLY A 136 -21.53 -16.89 -22.34
CA GLY A 136 -22.84 -16.29 -22.56
C GLY A 136 -23.66 -16.04 -21.28
N LEU A 137 -23.21 -16.52 -20.11
CA LEU A 137 -23.79 -16.15 -18.82
C LEU A 137 -23.37 -14.73 -18.40
N SER A 138 -24.14 -14.12 -17.50
CA SER A 138 -23.71 -12.91 -16.82
C SER A 138 -22.56 -13.19 -15.86
N GLU A 139 -21.75 -12.18 -15.54
CA GLU A 139 -20.64 -12.32 -14.58
C GLU A 139 -21.11 -12.98 -13.27
N SER A 140 -22.19 -12.45 -12.69
CA SER A 140 -22.81 -12.97 -11.47
C SER A 140 -23.25 -14.43 -11.58
N ALA A 141 -23.91 -14.81 -12.68
CA ALA A 141 -24.38 -16.17 -12.89
C ALA A 141 -23.22 -17.15 -13.13
N ALA A 142 -22.14 -16.70 -13.78
CA ALA A 142 -20.95 -17.50 -14.00
C ALA A 142 -20.19 -17.74 -12.68
N LEU A 143 -20.04 -16.71 -11.83
CA LEU A 143 -19.43 -16.83 -10.50
C LEU A 143 -20.23 -17.74 -9.58
N ASP A 144 -21.57 -17.60 -9.56
CA ASP A 144 -22.44 -18.49 -8.78
C ASP A 144 -22.35 -19.94 -9.27
N THR A 145 -22.32 -20.16 -10.59
CA THR A 145 -22.17 -21.50 -11.17
C THR A 145 -20.81 -22.10 -10.81
N ALA A 146 -19.72 -21.34 -10.89
CA ALA A 146 -18.40 -21.80 -10.48
C ALA A 146 -18.37 -22.19 -8.98
N LYS A 147 -18.93 -21.34 -8.12
CA LYS A 147 -19.02 -21.58 -6.67
C LYS A 147 -19.83 -22.83 -6.33
N VAL A 148 -20.95 -23.06 -7.00
CA VAL A 148 -21.78 -24.26 -6.81
C VAL A 148 -21.03 -25.53 -7.21
N ASN A 149 -20.18 -25.46 -8.24
CA ASN A 149 -19.36 -26.58 -8.69
C ASN A 149 -18.03 -26.72 -7.93
N GLY A 150 -17.77 -25.86 -6.94
CA GLY A 150 -16.53 -25.88 -6.16
C GLY A 150 -15.30 -25.41 -6.94
N TRP A 151 -15.49 -24.62 -7.99
CA TRP A 151 -14.42 -24.08 -8.83
C TRP A 151 -13.98 -22.71 -8.34
N GLU A 152 -12.69 -22.42 -8.50
CA GLU A 152 -12.16 -21.07 -8.36
C GLU A 152 -12.40 -20.31 -9.66
N ALA A 153 -13.11 -19.18 -9.63
CA ALA A 153 -13.36 -18.36 -10.82
C ALA A 153 -12.57 -17.05 -10.73
N ARG A 154 -11.82 -16.74 -11.79
CA ARG A 154 -11.02 -15.51 -11.91
C ARG A 154 -11.39 -14.77 -13.19
N VAL A 155 -11.64 -13.47 -13.09
CA VAL A 155 -11.83 -12.63 -14.29
C VAL A 155 -10.46 -12.20 -14.79
N VAL A 156 -10.12 -12.56 -16.03
CA VAL A 156 -8.82 -12.23 -16.65
C VAL A 156 -8.90 -11.03 -17.57
N SER A 157 -10.10 -10.65 -18.03
CA SER A 157 -10.31 -9.46 -18.86
C SER A 157 -11.74 -8.95 -18.67
N ARG A 158 -11.90 -7.62 -18.61
CA ARG A 158 -13.20 -6.94 -18.55
C ARG A 158 -13.28 -5.86 -19.63
N ASP A 159 -14.31 -5.93 -20.45
CA ASP A 159 -14.62 -5.01 -21.54
C ASP A 159 -13.42 -4.78 -22.50
N GLY A 160 -12.66 -5.85 -22.75
CA GLY A 160 -11.48 -5.82 -23.61
C GLY A 160 -10.20 -5.28 -22.95
N VAL A 161 -10.24 -5.00 -21.65
CA VAL A 161 -9.07 -4.65 -20.84
C VAL A 161 -8.64 -5.88 -20.06
N ASP A 162 -7.44 -6.38 -20.36
CA ASP A 162 -6.82 -7.47 -19.62
C ASP A 162 -6.48 -7.02 -18.19
N LEU A 163 -6.81 -7.86 -17.22
CA LEU A 163 -6.49 -7.66 -15.82
C LEU A 163 -5.14 -8.31 -15.53
N ALA A 164 -4.37 -7.70 -14.62
CA ALA A 164 -3.11 -8.29 -14.17
C ALA A 164 -3.39 -9.63 -13.48
N VAL A 165 -2.90 -10.71 -14.09
CA VAL A 165 -3.06 -12.07 -13.57
C VAL A 165 -1.75 -12.85 -13.73
N THR A 166 -1.46 -13.71 -12.77
CA THR A 166 -0.32 -14.64 -12.80
C THR A 166 -0.62 -15.84 -13.70
N MET A 167 0.41 -16.35 -14.37
CA MET A 167 0.34 -17.50 -15.30
C MET A 167 0.58 -18.85 -14.59
N ASP A 168 0.26 -18.95 -13.30
CA ASP A 168 0.20 -20.25 -12.61
C ASP A 168 -0.95 -21.06 -13.20
N TYR A 169 -0.75 -22.35 -13.48
CA TYR A 169 -1.79 -23.20 -14.05
C TYR A 169 -2.48 -24.01 -12.96
N ARG A 170 -3.80 -23.86 -12.84
CA ARG A 170 -4.66 -24.53 -11.85
C ARG A 170 -5.84 -25.22 -12.51
N MET A 171 -5.95 -26.54 -12.32
CA MET A 171 -7.04 -27.36 -12.91
C MET A 171 -8.39 -27.18 -12.21
N ASP A 172 -8.37 -26.62 -11.01
CA ASP A 172 -9.51 -26.24 -10.19
C ASP A 172 -9.96 -24.79 -10.42
N ARG A 173 -9.30 -24.07 -11.36
CA ARG A 173 -9.58 -22.67 -11.66
C ARG A 173 -10.09 -22.45 -13.09
N VAL A 174 -11.08 -21.59 -13.23
CA VAL A 174 -11.61 -21.09 -14.51
C VAL A 174 -11.36 -19.60 -14.66
N ASN A 175 -10.71 -19.22 -15.75
CA ASN A 175 -10.47 -17.85 -16.18
C ASN A 175 -11.62 -17.39 -17.09
N LEU A 176 -12.22 -16.24 -16.78
CA LEU A 176 -13.35 -15.66 -17.49
C LEU A 176 -12.96 -14.34 -18.17
N THR A 177 -13.32 -14.20 -19.44
CA THR A 177 -13.26 -12.95 -20.19
C THR A 177 -14.67 -12.38 -20.27
N ILE A 178 -14.86 -11.13 -19.85
CA ILE A 178 -16.17 -10.49 -19.73
C ILE A 178 -16.22 -9.28 -20.65
N VAL A 179 -17.32 -9.12 -21.38
CA VAL A 179 -17.64 -7.93 -22.19
C VAL A 179 -19.12 -7.65 -22.03
N ASP A 180 -19.49 -6.41 -21.71
CA ASP A 180 -20.89 -5.99 -21.53
C ASP A 180 -21.66 -6.88 -20.53
N ASP A 181 -21.05 -7.14 -19.36
CA ASP A 181 -21.57 -8.02 -18.29
C ASP A 181 -21.82 -9.47 -18.73
N LYS A 182 -21.20 -9.92 -19.83
CA LYS A 182 -21.32 -11.30 -20.33
C LYS A 182 -19.98 -11.97 -20.51
N VAL A 183 -19.91 -13.24 -20.13
CA VAL A 183 -18.73 -14.07 -20.39
C VAL A 183 -18.63 -14.35 -21.89
N THR A 184 -17.53 -13.93 -22.52
CA THR A 184 -17.24 -14.15 -23.94
C THR A 184 -16.22 -15.25 -24.17
N ALA A 185 -15.40 -15.58 -23.17
CA ALA A 185 -14.51 -16.72 -23.18
C ALA A 185 -14.30 -17.27 -21.77
N SER A 186 -14.06 -18.58 -21.69
CA SER A 186 -13.76 -19.32 -20.46
C SER A 186 -12.61 -20.30 -20.72
N THR A 187 -11.58 -20.30 -19.89
CA THR A 187 -10.43 -21.22 -20.01
C THR A 187 -10.05 -21.79 -18.66
N VAL A 188 -9.69 -23.07 -18.57
CA VAL A 188 -9.19 -23.68 -17.34
C VAL A 188 -7.72 -23.28 -17.15
N GLY A 189 -7.37 -22.78 -15.96
CA GLY A 189 -5.99 -22.36 -15.67
C GLY A 189 -5.84 -21.38 -14.52
#